data_AF-A0A7S4UAK6-F1
#
_entry.id   AF-A0A7S4UAK6-F1
#
_cell.length_a   1.000
_cell.length_b   1.000
_cell.length_c   1.000
_cell.angle_alpha   90.00
_cell.angle_beta   90.00
_cell.angle_gamma   90.00
#
_symmetry.space_group_name_H-M   'P 1'
#
loop_
_entity.id
_entity.type
_entity.pdbx_description
1 polymer ?
#
loop_
_entity_poly.entity_id
_entity_poly.type
_entity_poly.pdbx_seq_one_letter_code
_entity_poly.pdbx_strand_id
1 'polypeptide(L)'
;SKAREKLSATISGQRKTEVCDKWLAHIESRTDGYLKKLGFDKTVIPDNYTDVPPDNMEEVEKNLEIIKRLPKSDDIHQFVGDVVIEVYEDVDGLLDDFAYVLSGDWRQYLSGVEFPEGSKKAMEEDHKYLQTMKEMDEEVKQKREKKELNFGQTLEITPVVPVSGLIWARFHMYGCELSTSIEIWGEKPKEKEATPFSETSKKLTMTSSLRSLSLSYASCEALSTDSVQGRVRRNVMSIRLPPPSERGVDYQDPLERIEEGREEGDEGGDEG
;
A
#
# COMPACT_ATOMS: atom_id res chain seq x y z
N SER A 1 -25.43 -20.69 19.51
CA SER A 1 -26.17 -20.00 18.43
C SER A 1 -25.17 -19.36 17.49
N LYS A 2 -25.51 -19.20 16.19
CA LYS A 2 -24.60 -18.59 15.19
C LYS A 2 -24.10 -17.19 15.60
N ALA A 3 -24.93 -16.40 16.28
CA ALA A 3 -24.55 -15.08 16.78
C ALA A 3 -23.41 -15.12 17.82
N ARG A 4 -23.43 -16.10 18.75
CA ARG A 4 -22.37 -16.28 19.76
C ARG A 4 -21.04 -16.68 19.12
N GLU A 5 -21.09 -17.54 18.11
CA GLU A 5 -19.90 -17.96 17.36
C GLU A 5 -19.29 -16.78 16.60
N LYS A 6 -20.11 -16.00 15.88
CA LYS A 6 -19.68 -14.80 15.18
C LYS A 6 -19.00 -13.80 16.13
N LEU A 7 -19.63 -13.52 17.27
CA LEU A 7 -19.11 -12.60 18.27
C LEU A 7 -17.77 -13.09 18.87
N SER A 8 -17.67 -14.38 19.17
CA SER A 8 -16.42 -14.99 19.63
C SER A 8 -15.31 -14.89 18.57
N ALA A 9 -15.64 -15.08 17.29
CA ALA A 9 -14.69 -14.94 16.18
C ALA A 9 -14.23 -13.48 16.00
N THR A 10 -15.11 -12.51 16.24
CA THR A 10 -14.75 -11.08 16.22
C THR A 10 -13.82 -10.70 17.38
N ILE A 11 -14.14 -11.10 18.61
CA ILE A 11 -13.32 -10.79 19.79
C ILE A 11 -11.92 -11.43 19.71
N SER A 12 -11.84 -12.65 19.18
CA SER A 12 -10.55 -13.35 19.00
C SER A 12 -9.71 -12.81 17.83
N GLY A 13 -10.25 -11.94 16.99
CA GLY A 13 -9.59 -11.44 15.78
C GLY A 13 -9.63 -12.41 14.58
N GLN A 14 -10.14 -13.64 14.75
CA GLN A 14 -10.28 -14.60 13.64
C GLN A 14 -11.11 -14.02 12.49
N ARG A 15 -12.22 -13.33 12.82
CA ARG A 15 -13.09 -12.70 11.82
C ARG A 15 -12.34 -11.64 10.98
N LYS A 16 -11.47 -10.86 11.62
CA LYS A 16 -10.59 -9.89 10.93
C LYS A 16 -9.69 -10.62 9.95
N THR A 17 -9.00 -11.67 10.38
CA THR A 17 -8.12 -12.47 9.49
C THR A 17 -8.88 -13.05 8.31
N GLU A 18 -10.07 -13.62 8.52
CA GLU A 18 -10.89 -14.18 7.45
C GLU A 18 -11.30 -13.13 6.41
N VAL A 19 -11.77 -11.96 6.85
CA VAL A 19 -12.11 -10.85 5.96
C VAL A 19 -10.86 -10.35 5.25
N CYS A 20 -9.73 -10.24 5.98
CA CYS A 20 -8.46 -9.79 5.44
C CYS A 20 -7.84 -10.75 4.40
N ASP A 21 -8.05 -12.05 4.53
CA ASP A 21 -7.61 -13.01 3.52
C ASP A 21 -8.54 -12.99 2.30
N LYS A 22 -9.86 -12.88 2.55
CA LYS A 22 -10.89 -12.88 1.50
C LYS A 22 -10.72 -11.72 0.53
N TRP A 23 -10.64 -10.48 1.03
CA TRP A 23 -10.57 -9.30 0.16
C TRP A 23 -9.22 -9.17 -0.59
N LEU A 24 -8.10 -9.68 -0.06
CA LEU A 24 -6.79 -9.67 -0.72
C LEU A 24 -6.78 -10.68 -1.87
N ALA A 25 -7.33 -11.88 -1.63
CA ALA A 25 -7.54 -12.87 -2.67
C ALA A 25 -8.50 -12.34 -3.76
N HIS A 26 -9.51 -11.57 -3.37
CA HIS A 26 -10.43 -10.91 -4.30
C HIS A 26 -9.72 -9.88 -5.18
N ILE A 27 -8.93 -8.97 -4.59
CA ILE A 27 -8.12 -7.99 -5.33
C ILE A 27 -7.18 -8.71 -6.31
N GLU A 28 -6.45 -9.73 -5.86
CA GLU A 28 -5.58 -10.54 -6.71
C GLU A 28 -6.34 -11.18 -7.86
N SER A 29 -7.46 -11.86 -7.59
CA SER A 29 -8.23 -12.54 -8.62
C SER A 29 -8.83 -11.57 -9.64
N ARG A 30 -9.31 -10.40 -9.19
CA ARG A 30 -9.92 -9.39 -10.07
C ARG A 30 -8.86 -8.72 -10.94
N THR A 31 -7.72 -8.34 -10.37
CA THR A 31 -6.61 -7.71 -11.11
C THR A 31 -5.98 -8.64 -12.13
N ASP A 32 -5.69 -9.89 -11.75
CA ASP A 32 -5.13 -10.90 -12.66
C ASP A 32 -6.15 -11.23 -13.77
N GLY A 33 -7.43 -11.32 -13.43
CA GLY A 33 -8.52 -11.50 -14.41
C GLY A 33 -8.66 -10.33 -15.38
N TYR A 34 -8.50 -9.09 -14.91
CA TYR A 34 -8.52 -7.88 -15.74
C TYR A 34 -7.34 -7.84 -16.71
N LEU A 35 -6.12 -8.05 -16.21
CA LEU A 35 -4.90 -8.11 -17.02
C LEU A 35 -4.97 -9.21 -18.08
N LYS A 36 -5.46 -10.40 -17.70
CA LYS A 36 -5.63 -11.52 -18.64
C LYS A 36 -6.55 -11.16 -19.82
N LYS A 37 -7.64 -10.42 -19.59
CA LYS A 37 -8.53 -9.93 -20.68
C LYS A 37 -7.82 -8.98 -21.62
N LEU A 38 -6.82 -8.25 -21.14
CA LEU A 38 -5.98 -7.35 -21.93
C LEU A 38 -4.88 -8.08 -22.71
N GLY A 39 -4.78 -9.41 -22.58
CA GLY A 39 -3.75 -10.23 -23.21
C GLY A 39 -2.44 -10.29 -22.42
N PHE A 40 -2.45 -9.93 -21.14
CA PHE A 40 -1.31 -10.10 -20.24
C PHE A 40 -1.15 -11.56 -19.85
N ASP A 41 0.06 -12.08 -19.96
CA ASP A 41 0.40 -13.45 -19.53
C ASP A 41 1.40 -13.42 -18.36
N LYS A 42 0.93 -13.79 -17.17
CA LYS A 42 1.73 -13.82 -15.94
C LYS A 42 2.83 -14.89 -15.97
N THR A 43 2.72 -15.90 -16.84
CA THR A 43 3.66 -17.02 -16.90
C THR A 43 4.94 -16.72 -17.70
N VAL A 44 4.97 -15.58 -18.38
CA VAL A 44 6.11 -15.14 -19.19
C VAL A 44 7.36 -14.91 -18.33
N ILE A 45 7.20 -14.48 -17.09
CA ILE A 45 8.29 -14.28 -16.14
C ILE A 45 8.34 -15.49 -15.19
N PRO A 46 9.46 -16.24 -15.13
CA PRO A 46 9.61 -17.30 -14.15
C PRO A 46 9.78 -16.73 -12.74
N ASP A 47 9.39 -17.48 -11.71
CA ASP A 47 9.50 -17.02 -10.31
C ASP A 47 10.92 -16.58 -9.91
N ASN A 48 11.95 -17.15 -10.56
CA ASN A 48 13.36 -16.84 -10.38
C ASN A 48 13.96 -16.07 -11.57
N TYR A 49 13.23 -15.08 -12.09
CA TYR A 49 13.62 -14.27 -13.26
C TYR A 49 14.95 -13.51 -13.12
N THR A 50 15.51 -13.41 -11.92
CA THR A 50 16.86 -12.88 -11.70
C THR A 50 17.95 -13.86 -12.10
N ASP A 51 17.66 -15.17 -12.03
CA ASP A 51 18.63 -16.25 -12.25
C ASP A 51 18.40 -16.96 -13.60
N VAL A 52 17.15 -17.02 -14.05
CA VAL A 52 16.74 -17.71 -15.29
C VAL A 52 16.07 -16.70 -16.24
N PRO A 53 16.55 -16.57 -17.48
CA PRO A 53 15.92 -15.68 -18.45
C PRO A 53 14.50 -16.16 -18.80
N PRO A 54 13.56 -15.23 -19.05
CA PRO A 54 12.28 -15.56 -19.68
C PRO A 54 12.46 -16.29 -21.02
N ASP A 55 11.56 -17.23 -21.33
CA ASP A 55 11.59 -17.98 -22.59
C ASP A 55 11.33 -17.09 -23.82
N ASN A 56 10.56 -16.00 -23.64
CA ASN A 56 10.17 -15.09 -24.70
C ASN A 56 10.22 -13.62 -24.25
N MET A 57 11.32 -12.93 -24.58
CA MET A 57 11.50 -11.51 -24.25
C MET A 57 10.52 -10.58 -24.99
N GLU A 58 10.04 -10.94 -26.18
CA GLU A 58 9.04 -10.14 -26.91
C GLU A 58 7.71 -10.09 -26.14
N GLU A 59 7.32 -11.19 -25.49
CA GLU A 59 6.14 -11.24 -24.63
C GLU A 59 6.33 -10.43 -23.32
N VAL A 60 7.54 -10.40 -22.75
CA VAL A 60 7.87 -9.55 -21.59
C VAL A 60 7.66 -8.08 -21.95
N GLU A 61 8.18 -7.64 -23.10
CA GLU A 61 8.03 -6.27 -23.59
C GLU A 61 6.56 -5.92 -23.85
N LYS A 62 5.80 -6.82 -24.48
CA LYS A 62 4.37 -6.66 -24.70
C LYS A 62 3.58 -6.54 -23.38
N ASN A 63 3.86 -7.39 -22.40
CA ASN A 63 3.26 -7.29 -21.07
C ASN A 63 3.57 -5.94 -20.41
N LEU A 64 4.82 -5.45 -20.54
CA LEU A 64 5.21 -4.15 -20.01
C LEU A 64 4.46 -3.01 -20.70
N GLU A 65 4.24 -3.10 -22.01
CA GLU A 65 3.41 -2.14 -22.76
C GLU A 65 1.97 -2.11 -22.23
N ILE A 66 1.38 -3.27 -21.93
CA ILE A 66 0.06 -3.38 -21.30
C ILE A 66 0.03 -2.65 -19.95
N ILE A 67 1.03 -2.84 -19.09
CA ILE A 67 1.08 -2.15 -17.79
C ILE A 67 1.24 -0.63 -17.96
N LYS A 68 2.12 -0.19 -18.87
CA LYS A 68 2.39 1.24 -19.13
C LYS A 68 1.19 2.00 -19.68
N ARG A 69 0.28 1.33 -20.39
CA ARG A 69 -0.95 1.97 -20.90
C ARG A 69 -2.08 2.05 -19.87
N LEU A 70 -2.05 1.27 -18.78
CA LEU A 70 -3.14 1.23 -17.81
C LEU A 70 -3.51 2.62 -17.29
N PRO A 71 -2.59 3.46 -16.78
CA PRO A 71 -2.97 4.73 -16.16
C PRO A 71 -3.63 5.74 -17.11
N LYS A 72 -3.60 5.48 -18.43
CA LYS A 72 -4.18 6.35 -19.46
C LYS A 72 -5.57 5.90 -19.90
N SER A 73 -6.05 4.77 -19.42
CA SER A 73 -7.33 4.20 -19.84
C SER A 73 -8.44 4.59 -18.85
N ASP A 74 -9.59 5.06 -19.35
CA ASP A 74 -10.74 5.32 -18.48
C ASP A 74 -11.31 4.02 -17.89
N ASP A 75 -11.18 2.90 -18.63
CA ASP A 75 -11.68 1.59 -18.22
C ASP A 75 -11.02 1.07 -16.94
N ILE A 76 -9.72 1.35 -16.72
CA ILE A 76 -9.06 0.92 -15.48
C ILE A 76 -9.61 1.66 -14.26
N HIS A 77 -10.02 2.92 -14.41
CA HIS A 77 -10.57 3.69 -13.29
C HIS A 77 -11.93 3.16 -12.88
N GLN A 78 -12.78 2.79 -13.84
CA GLN A 78 -14.04 2.10 -13.58
C GLN A 78 -13.78 0.75 -12.90
N PHE A 79 -12.87 -0.06 -13.46
CA PHE A 79 -12.49 -1.35 -12.87
C PHE A 79 -12.01 -1.21 -11.42
N VAL A 80 -11.13 -0.25 -11.12
CA VAL A 80 -10.65 0.00 -9.76
C VAL A 80 -11.81 0.38 -8.84
N GLY A 81 -12.72 1.26 -9.31
CA GLY A 81 -13.92 1.64 -8.56
C GLY A 81 -14.81 0.45 -8.21
N ASP A 82 -15.06 -0.44 -9.18
CA ASP A 82 -15.87 -1.64 -8.98
C ASP A 82 -15.25 -2.57 -7.94
N VAL A 83 -13.94 -2.84 -8.03
CA VAL A 83 -13.23 -3.68 -7.04
C VAL A 83 -13.24 -3.05 -5.65
N VAL A 84 -13.08 -1.71 -5.56
CA VAL A 84 -13.15 -0.98 -4.29
C VAL A 84 -14.52 -1.14 -3.63
N ILE A 85 -15.62 -1.04 -4.40
CA ILE A 85 -16.98 -1.26 -3.90
C ILE A 85 -17.13 -2.69 -3.39
N GLU A 86 -16.76 -3.68 -4.20
CA GLU A 86 -16.85 -5.11 -3.85
C GLU A 86 -16.07 -5.43 -2.55
N VAL A 87 -14.89 -4.82 -2.37
CA VAL A 87 -14.07 -4.99 -1.17
C VAL A 87 -14.73 -4.34 0.05
N TYR A 88 -15.27 -3.14 -0.07
CA TYR A 88 -15.89 -2.44 1.06
C TYR A 88 -17.19 -3.07 1.56
N GLU A 89 -17.90 -3.85 0.74
CA GLU A 89 -19.05 -4.64 1.21
C GLU A 89 -18.67 -5.62 2.34
N ASP A 90 -17.50 -6.26 2.23
CA ASP A 90 -17.00 -7.18 3.27
C ASP A 90 -16.46 -6.43 4.50
N VAL A 91 -15.83 -5.28 4.28
CA VAL A 91 -15.25 -4.42 5.33
C VAL A 91 -16.33 -3.78 6.17
N ASP A 92 -17.41 -3.31 5.54
CA ASP A 92 -18.52 -2.68 6.25
C ASP A 92 -19.16 -3.68 7.22
N GLY A 93 -19.30 -4.94 6.81
CA GLY A 93 -19.76 -6.00 7.71
C GLY A 93 -18.81 -6.24 8.91
N LEU A 94 -17.50 -6.05 8.74
CA LEU A 94 -16.53 -6.13 9.83
C LEU A 94 -16.56 -4.89 10.74
N LEU A 95 -16.71 -3.70 10.16
CA LEU A 95 -16.86 -2.45 10.90
C LEU A 95 -18.11 -2.48 11.80
N ASP A 96 -19.23 -2.97 11.27
CA ASP A 96 -20.46 -3.17 12.05
C ASP A 96 -20.24 -4.16 13.21
N ASP A 97 -19.50 -5.25 12.97
CA ASP A 97 -19.16 -6.23 14.00
C ASP A 97 -18.27 -5.61 15.09
N PHE A 98 -17.29 -4.78 14.72
CA PHE A 98 -16.46 -4.04 15.67
C PHE A 98 -17.28 -3.01 16.45
N ALA A 99 -18.11 -2.21 15.80
CA ALA A 99 -18.96 -1.22 16.46
C ALA A 99 -19.87 -1.88 17.50
N TYR A 100 -20.48 -3.03 17.16
CA TYR A 100 -21.30 -3.81 18.08
C TYR A 100 -20.50 -4.37 19.28
N VAL A 101 -19.28 -4.86 19.05
CA VAL A 101 -18.41 -5.34 20.14
C VAL A 101 -17.97 -4.21 21.05
N LEU A 102 -17.62 -3.06 20.47
CA LEU A 102 -17.10 -1.88 21.18
C LEU A 102 -18.19 -1.15 21.97
N SER A 103 -19.47 -1.21 21.55
CA SER A 103 -20.58 -0.63 22.32
C SER A 103 -20.79 -1.32 23.67
N GLY A 104 -20.39 -2.60 23.78
CA GLY A 104 -20.54 -3.39 25.00
C GLY A 104 -21.94 -3.99 25.20
N ASP A 105 -22.87 -3.76 24.27
CA ASP A 105 -24.26 -4.26 24.32
C ASP A 105 -24.35 -5.79 24.31
N TRP A 106 -23.29 -6.47 23.89
CA TRP A 106 -23.21 -7.92 23.85
C TRP A 106 -23.05 -8.58 25.23
N ARG A 107 -22.61 -7.84 26.25
CA ARG A 107 -22.31 -8.38 27.59
C ARG A 107 -23.51 -9.04 28.26
N GLN A 108 -24.72 -8.58 27.96
CA GLN A 108 -25.96 -9.19 28.45
C GLN A 108 -26.23 -10.59 27.86
N TYR A 109 -25.63 -10.92 26.73
CA TYR A 109 -25.86 -12.18 26.00
C TYR A 109 -24.76 -13.22 26.20
N LEU A 110 -23.55 -12.81 26.60
CA LEU A 110 -22.39 -13.69 26.82
C LEU A 110 -21.87 -13.59 28.26
N SER A 111 -22.63 -14.14 29.21
CA SER A 111 -22.09 -14.34 30.56
C SER A 111 -20.86 -15.26 30.52
N GLY A 112 -19.77 -14.80 31.15
CA GLY A 112 -18.53 -15.57 31.29
C GLY A 112 -17.55 -15.51 30.12
N VAL A 113 -17.79 -14.68 29.10
CA VAL A 113 -16.76 -14.39 28.09
C VAL A 113 -16.00 -13.15 28.53
N GLU A 114 -14.75 -13.34 28.96
CA GLU A 114 -13.84 -12.25 29.26
C GLU A 114 -13.27 -11.69 27.96
N PHE A 115 -13.24 -10.37 27.90
CA PHE A 115 -12.64 -9.66 26.80
C PHE A 115 -11.12 -9.62 27.06
N PRO A 116 -10.27 -10.23 26.21
CA PRO A 116 -8.85 -10.32 26.50
C PRO A 116 -8.23 -8.94 26.71
N GLU A 117 -7.31 -8.84 27.67
CA GLU A 117 -6.66 -7.57 27.98
C GLU A 117 -5.89 -7.05 26.76
N GLY A 118 -6.10 -5.77 26.42
CA GLY A 118 -5.51 -5.14 25.23
C GLY A 118 -6.28 -5.36 23.91
N SER A 119 -7.14 -6.38 23.78
CA SER A 119 -7.90 -6.63 22.54
C SER A 119 -8.85 -5.47 22.17
N LYS A 120 -9.24 -4.63 23.16
CA LYS A 120 -10.27 -3.61 22.95
C LYS A 120 -9.65 -2.44 22.24
N LYS A 121 -8.50 -2.01 22.77
CA LYS A 121 -7.64 -1.00 22.16
C LYS A 121 -7.20 -1.43 20.76
N ALA A 122 -6.79 -2.69 20.59
CA ALA A 122 -6.43 -3.22 19.27
C ALA A 122 -7.60 -3.15 18.28
N MET A 123 -8.82 -3.50 18.72
CA MET A 123 -10.02 -3.41 17.89
C MET A 123 -10.44 -1.96 17.59
N GLU A 124 -10.26 -1.02 18.53
CA GLU A 124 -10.46 0.41 18.30
C GLU A 124 -9.46 0.96 17.26
N GLU A 125 -8.19 0.57 17.35
CA GLU A 125 -7.15 0.89 16.36
C GLU A 125 -7.48 0.33 14.98
N ASP A 126 -7.90 -0.94 14.90
CA ASP A 126 -8.29 -1.60 13.65
C ASP A 126 -9.55 -0.96 13.03
N HIS A 127 -10.55 -0.65 13.85
CA HIS A 127 -11.76 0.03 13.41
C HIS A 127 -11.43 1.40 12.81
N LYS A 128 -10.60 2.18 13.50
CA LYS A 128 -10.11 3.48 13.00
C LYS A 128 -9.32 3.33 11.70
N TYR A 129 -8.42 2.35 11.61
CA TYR A 129 -7.64 2.07 10.41
C TYR A 129 -8.54 1.83 9.19
N LEU A 130 -9.53 0.96 9.33
CA LEU A 130 -10.45 0.61 8.24
C LEU A 130 -11.34 1.79 7.83
N GLN A 131 -11.79 2.62 8.77
CA GLN A 131 -12.51 3.85 8.47
C GLN A 131 -11.64 4.84 7.68
N THR A 132 -10.42 5.11 8.15
CA THR A 132 -9.48 5.99 7.45
C THR A 132 -9.17 5.50 6.04
N MET A 133 -9.01 4.18 5.86
CA MET A 133 -8.78 3.58 4.54
C MET A 133 -9.94 3.87 3.57
N LYS A 134 -11.18 3.78 4.05
CA LYS A 134 -12.40 4.09 3.27
C LYS A 134 -12.51 5.58 2.93
N GLU A 135 -12.22 6.45 3.89
CA GLU A 135 -12.18 7.90 3.68
C GLU A 135 -11.16 8.28 2.62
N MET A 136 -9.96 7.68 2.64
CA MET A 136 -8.93 7.91 1.64
C MET A 136 -9.36 7.51 0.23
N ASP A 137 -10.06 6.39 0.05
CA ASP A 137 -10.58 5.99 -1.27
C ASP A 137 -11.64 6.96 -1.80
N GLU A 138 -12.52 7.44 -0.92
CA GLU A 138 -13.56 8.42 -1.28
C GLU A 138 -12.92 9.78 -1.63
N GLU A 139 -11.90 10.21 -0.90
CA GLU A 139 -11.12 11.41 -1.28
C GLU A 139 -10.46 11.27 -2.65
N VAL A 140 -9.84 10.11 -2.93
CA VAL A 140 -9.22 9.83 -4.22
C VAL A 140 -10.27 9.89 -5.33
N LYS A 141 -11.45 9.31 -5.11
CA LYS A 141 -12.56 9.36 -6.04
C LYS A 141 -13.03 10.80 -6.30
N GLN A 142 -13.25 11.60 -5.25
CA GLN A 142 -13.66 13.00 -5.39
C GLN A 142 -12.62 13.86 -6.12
N LYS A 143 -11.33 13.69 -5.80
CA LYS A 143 -10.22 14.38 -6.49
C LYS A 143 -10.17 14.03 -7.98
N ARG A 144 -10.53 12.78 -8.36
CA ARG A 144 -10.64 12.37 -9.77
C ARG A 144 -11.82 13.00 -10.48
N GLU A 145 -12.99 13.00 -9.85
CA GLU A 145 -14.21 13.61 -10.41
C GLU A 145 -14.01 15.12 -10.67
N LYS A 146 -13.29 15.80 -9.78
CA LYS A 146 -12.92 17.21 -9.93
C LYS A 146 -11.78 17.45 -10.92
N LYS A 147 -11.14 16.39 -11.45
CA LYS A 147 -9.92 16.46 -12.29
C LYS A 147 -8.75 17.19 -11.61
N GLU A 148 -8.71 17.16 -10.29
CA GLU A 148 -7.66 17.80 -9.47
C GLU A 148 -6.44 16.88 -9.27
N LEU A 149 -6.58 15.60 -9.61
CA LEU A 149 -5.54 14.60 -9.44
C LEU A 149 -4.50 14.71 -10.57
N ASN A 150 -3.38 15.36 -10.27
CA ASN A 150 -2.20 15.33 -11.13
C ASN A 150 -1.43 14.03 -10.88
N PHE A 151 -1.24 13.24 -11.93
CA PHE A 151 -0.42 12.03 -11.87
C PHE A 151 1.03 12.44 -11.50
N GLY A 152 1.51 12.02 -10.33
CA GLY A 152 2.86 12.34 -9.84
C GLY A 152 2.93 13.33 -8.67
N GLN A 153 1.81 13.73 -8.06
CA GLN A 153 1.87 14.37 -6.75
C GLN A 153 2.40 13.38 -5.71
N THR A 154 3.46 13.77 -5.00
CA THR A 154 3.96 13.06 -3.82
C THR A 154 2.83 13.02 -2.80
N LEU A 155 2.21 11.86 -2.65
CA LEU A 155 1.26 11.63 -1.56
C LEU A 155 2.03 11.69 -0.25
N GLU A 156 1.47 12.38 0.74
CA GLU A 156 1.97 12.26 2.11
C GLU A 156 1.94 10.78 2.49
N ILE A 157 3.06 10.28 3.01
CA ILE A 157 3.20 8.86 3.38
C ILE A 157 2.34 8.64 4.63
N THR A 158 1.09 8.23 4.42
CA THR A 158 0.20 7.81 5.49
C THR A 158 0.50 6.34 5.85
N PRO A 159 0.36 5.94 7.13
CA PRO A 159 0.49 4.54 7.52
C PRO A 159 -0.68 3.68 7.02
N VAL A 160 -1.76 4.31 6.56
CA VAL A 160 -2.94 3.65 5.99
C VAL A 160 -2.85 3.69 4.46
N VAL A 161 -3.10 2.55 3.82
CA VAL A 161 -3.10 2.42 2.37
C VAL A 161 -4.52 2.11 1.91
N PRO A 162 -5.15 2.95 1.05
CA PRO A 162 -6.49 2.70 0.52
C PRO A 162 -6.53 1.46 -0.38
N VAL A 163 -7.71 0.88 -0.56
CA VAL A 163 -7.91 -0.31 -1.42
C VAL A 163 -7.49 -0.02 -2.86
N SER A 164 -7.83 1.17 -3.38
CA SER A 164 -7.34 1.57 -4.70
C SER A 164 -5.81 1.60 -4.77
N GLY A 165 -5.14 2.05 -3.69
CA GLY A 165 -3.70 2.04 -3.56
C GLY A 165 -3.10 0.63 -3.64
N LEU A 166 -3.72 -0.35 -2.98
CA LEU A 166 -3.32 -1.77 -3.04
C LEU A 166 -3.43 -2.34 -4.46
N ILE A 167 -4.50 -1.98 -5.18
CA ILE A 167 -4.69 -2.39 -6.58
C ILE A 167 -3.60 -1.80 -7.47
N TRP A 168 -3.32 -0.50 -7.35
CA TRP A 168 -2.27 0.18 -8.11
C TRP A 168 -0.87 -0.34 -7.79
N ALA A 169 -0.60 -0.62 -6.50
CA ALA A 169 0.66 -1.22 -6.08
C ALA A 169 0.90 -2.56 -6.78
N ARG A 170 -0.13 -3.38 -6.97
CA ARG A 170 -0.02 -4.65 -7.70
C ARG A 170 0.36 -4.47 -9.18
N PHE A 171 -0.28 -3.54 -9.88
CA PHE A 171 0.10 -3.24 -11.27
C PHE A 171 1.53 -2.69 -11.35
N HIS A 172 1.92 -1.87 -10.39
CA HIS A 172 3.27 -1.34 -10.31
C HIS A 172 4.31 -2.46 -10.09
N MET A 173 4.05 -3.41 -9.18
CA MET A 173 4.94 -4.56 -8.96
C MET A 173 5.16 -5.36 -10.25
N TYR A 174 4.09 -5.66 -11.00
CA TYR A 174 4.25 -6.30 -12.32
C TYR A 174 5.12 -5.48 -13.26
N GLY A 175 4.91 -4.15 -13.31
CA GLY A 175 5.74 -3.25 -14.10
C GLY A 175 7.22 -3.29 -13.72
N CYS A 176 7.52 -3.36 -12.43
CA CYS A 176 8.89 -3.49 -11.91
C CYS A 176 9.52 -4.82 -12.32
N GLU A 177 8.85 -5.95 -12.10
CA GLU A 177 9.35 -7.29 -12.46
C GLU A 177 9.66 -7.39 -13.96
N LEU A 178 8.77 -6.88 -14.81
CA LEU A 178 8.95 -6.83 -16.27
C LEU A 178 10.12 -5.92 -16.68
N SER A 179 10.21 -4.73 -16.08
CA SER A 179 11.28 -3.77 -16.38
C SER A 179 12.64 -4.32 -15.97
N THR A 180 12.74 -4.91 -14.79
CA THR A 180 13.97 -5.57 -14.31
C THR A 180 14.34 -6.75 -15.19
N SER A 181 13.38 -7.56 -15.64
CA SER A 181 13.65 -8.67 -16.56
C SER A 181 14.28 -8.18 -17.88
N ILE A 182 13.76 -7.09 -18.45
CA ILE A 182 14.31 -6.47 -19.67
C ILE A 182 15.69 -5.86 -19.41
N GLU A 183 15.92 -5.24 -18.25
CA GLU A 183 17.22 -4.67 -17.91
C GLU A 183 18.32 -5.75 -17.78
N ILE A 184 17.99 -6.89 -17.17
CA ILE A 184 18.94 -7.99 -16.95
C ILE A 184 19.20 -8.77 -18.25
N TRP A 185 18.13 -9.12 -18.98
CA TRP A 185 18.20 -10.09 -20.08
C TRP A 185 18.00 -9.51 -21.48
N GLY A 186 17.54 -8.26 -21.59
CA GLY A 186 17.34 -7.59 -22.87
C GLY A 186 18.66 -7.42 -23.62
N GLU A 187 18.60 -7.50 -24.96
CA GLU A 187 19.77 -7.23 -25.78
C GLU A 187 20.27 -5.81 -25.48
N LYS A 188 21.50 -5.69 -24.98
CA LYS A 188 22.13 -4.37 -24.88
C LYS A 188 22.10 -3.78 -26.27
N PRO A 189 21.61 -2.53 -26.44
CA PRO A 189 21.65 -1.88 -27.74
C PRO A 189 23.09 -1.96 -28.21
N LYS A 190 23.33 -2.66 -29.34
CA LYS A 190 24.66 -2.78 -29.92
C LYS A 190 25.22 -1.37 -29.95
N GLU A 191 26.20 -1.10 -29.08
CA GLU A 191 26.90 0.18 -29.07
C GLU A 191 27.27 0.39 -30.52
N LYS A 192 26.66 1.40 -31.17
CA LYS A 192 27.01 1.73 -32.54
C LYS A 192 28.51 1.94 -32.48
N GLU A 193 29.25 0.99 -33.03
CA GLU A 193 30.71 1.02 -33.06
C GLU A 193 31.07 2.44 -33.42
N ALA A 194 31.69 3.14 -32.47
CA ALA A 194 31.96 4.56 -32.62
C ALA A 194 32.67 4.71 -33.96
N THR A 195 31.99 5.30 -34.94
CA THR A 195 32.59 5.58 -36.23
C THR A 195 33.92 6.27 -35.93
N PRO A 196 35.06 5.74 -36.41
CA PRO A 196 36.37 6.22 -36.00
C PRO A 196 36.39 7.73 -36.19
N PHE A 197 36.59 8.41 -35.07
CA PHE A 197 36.58 9.85 -34.92
C PHE A 197 37.59 10.42 -35.93
N SER A 198 37.09 10.96 -37.05
CA SER A 198 37.90 11.73 -37.99
C SER A 198 38.40 12.95 -37.24
N GLU A 199 39.71 12.97 -36.95
CA GLU A 199 40.44 14.09 -36.38
C GLU A 199 40.29 15.33 -37.28
N THR A 200 39.24 16.12 -37.07
CA THR A 200 39.24 17.52 -37.46
C THR A 200 38.90 18.38 -36.27
N SER A 201 39.97 18.65 -35.53
CA SER A 201 40.08 19.56 -34.40
C SER A 201 39.37 20.89 -34.65
N LYS A 202 38.29 21.16 -33.90
CA LYS A 202 37.88 22.52 -33.54
C LYS A 202 37.46 22.56 -32.07
N LYS A 203 38.44 22.99 -31.27
CA LYS A 203 38.37 23.60 -29.95
C LYS A 203 36.99 24.25 -29.69
N LEU A 204 36.14 23.64 -28.85
CA LEU A 204 35.02 24.33 -28.22
C LEU A 204 34.85 23.87 -26.78
N THR A 205 34.77 24.87 -25.93
CA THR A 205 34.82 24.89 -24.46
C THR A 205 33.70 24.07 -23.81
N MET A 206 34.09 23.29 -22.78
CA MET A 206 33.18 22.59 -21.87
C MET A 206 32.33 23.57 -21.06
N THR A 207 31.02 23.39 -21.08
CA THR A 207 30.16 23.71 -19.94
C THR A 207 29.45 22.43 -19.51
N SER A 208 29.80 22.01 -18.30
CA SER A 208 29.28 20.88 -17.55
C SER A 208 27.83 21.12 -17.12
N SER A 209 26.89 20.32 -17.61
CA SER A 209 25.59 20.17 -16.95
C SER A 209 24.87 18.92 -17.47
N LEU A 210 25.14 17.75 -16.87
CA LEU A 210 24.22 16.62 -16.82
C LEU A 210 24.58 15.73 -15.61
N ARG A 211 24.08 16.10 -14.43
CA ARG A 211 23.84 15.18 -13.30
C ARG A 211 22.44 15.50 -12.75
N SER A 212 21.45 14.77 -13.25
CA SER A 212 20.08 14.65 -12.75
C SER A 212 19.40 13.75 -13.78
N LEU A 213 19.21 12.45 -13.55
CA LEU A 213 18.24 11.89 -12.62
C LEU A 213 18.76 10.53 -12.12
N SER A 214 19.18 10.49 -10.86
CA SER A 214 19.34 9.27 -10.07
C SER A 214 18.34 9.42 -8.93
N LEU A 215 17.09 8.99 -9.15
CA LEU A 215 16.15 8.85 -8.04
C LEU A 215 16.66 7.72 -7.14
N SER A 216 16.93 8.08 -5.90
CA SER A 216 17.34 7.19 -4.82
C SER A 216 16.22 6.21 -4.50
N TYR A 217 16.36 4.96 -4.95
CA TYR A 217 15.71 3.82 -4.30
C TYR A 217 16.72 3.23 -3.31
N ALA A 218 16.79 3.85 -2.14
CA ALA A 218 17.49 3.31 -0.99
C ALA A 218 16.47 3.02 0.09
N SER A 219 16.54 1.80 0.62
CA SER A 219 15.93 1.30 1.86
C SER A 219 14.79 0.29 1.67
N CYS A 220 15.18 -0.92 1.27
CA CYS A 220 14.52 -2.18 1.66
C CYS A 220 15.62 -3.26 1.75
N GLU A 221 16.54 -3.12 2.70
CA GLU A 221 17.42 -4.20 3.14
C GLU A 221 17.29 -4.36 4.67
N ALA A 222 17.43 -5.61 5.11
CA ALA A 222 17.23 -6.20 6.45
C ALA A 222 15.83 -6.85 6.59
N LEU A 223 15.66 -8.18 6.70
CA LEU A 223 16.52 -9.23 7.24
C LEU A 223 16.34 -10.56 6.46
N SER A 224 17.47 -11.17 6.10
CA SER A 224 17.61 -12.59 5.77
C SER A 224 18.42 -13.25 6.88
N THR A 225 17.95 -14.39 7.39
CA THR A 225 18.65 -15.69 7.47
C THR A 225 17.97 -16.59 8.51
N ASP A 226 17.20 -17.59 8.05
CA ASP A 226 17.49 -19.01 8.36
C ASP A 226 16.47 -19.99 7.73
N SER A 227 16.98 -20.71 6.73
CA SER A 227 16.95 -22.15 6.45
C SER A 227 15.77 -23.09 6.82
N VAL A 228 15.46 -23.93 5.81
CA VAL A 228 14.95 -25.34 5.83
C VAL A 228 13.45 -25.60 5.57
N GLN A 229 13.23 -26.06 4.32
CA GLN A 229 12.27 -27.05 3.79
C GLN A 229 10.77 -26.73 3.65
N GLY A 230 10.39 -26.58 2.37
CA GLY A 230 9.31 -27.38 1.79
C GLY A 230 7.89 -27.02 2.21
N ARG A 231 7.41 -25.85 1.76
CA ARG A 231 5.97 -25.56 1.68
C ARG A 231 5.71 -24.57 0.56
N VAL A 232 4.74 -24.92 -0.30
CA VAL A 232 4.10 -24.05 -1.30
C VAL A 232 3.87 -22.67 -0.69
N ARG A 233 4.69 -21.68 -1.09
CA ARG A 233 4.59 -20.32 -0.57
C ARG A 233 3.67 -19.49 -1.46
N ARG A 234 2.46 -19.29 -0.94
CA ARG A 234 1.69 -18.05 -1.12
C ARG A 234 2.61 -16.87 -0.79
N ASN A 235 3.13 -16.17 -1.80
CA ASN A 235 3.64 -14.80 -1.65
C ASN A 235 2.45 -13.84 -1.55
N VAL A 236 1.62 -14.02 -0.51
CA VAL A 236 0.74 -12.95 -0.05
C VAL A 236 1.63 -12.09 0.82
N MET A 237 1.77 -10.80 0.50
CA MET A 237 2.34 -9.82 1.41
C MET A 237 1.55 -9.91 2.73
N SER A 238 2.06 -10.67 3.68
CA SER A 238 1.52 -10.71 5.03
C SER A 238 2.01 -9.43 5.69
N ILE A 239 1.22 -8.36 5.56
CA ILE A 239 1.34 -7.18 6.41
C ILE A 239 0.97 -7.64 7.82
N ARG A 240 1.92 -8.27 8.52
CA ARG A 240 1.83 -8.47 9.96
C ARG A 240 2.01 -7.10 10.59
N LEU A 241 0.91 -6.50 11.04
CA LEU A 241 0.99 -5.43 12.02
C LEU A 241 1.76 -5.96 13.25
N PRO A 242 2.81 -5.27 13.72
CA PRO A 242 3.56 -5.74 14.88
C PRO A 242 2.67 -5.75 16.14
N PRO A 243 2.88 -6.70 17.07
CA PRO A 243 2.12 -6.74 18.32
C PRO A 243 2.35 -5.47 19.15
N PRO A 244 1.34 -5.00 19.92
CA PRO A 244 1.44 -3.78 20.72
C PRO A 244 2.60 -3.75 21.72
N SER A 245 3.07 -4.91 22.17
CA SER A 245 4.15 -5.06 23.16
C SER A 245 5.55 -4.69 22.67
N GLU A 246 5.75 -4.50 21.36
CA GLU A 246 7.06 -4.18 20.78
C GLU A 246 7.23 -2.69 20.40
N ARG A 247 6.19 -1.86 20.59
CA ARG A 247 6.28 -0.40 20.43
C ARG A 247 6.76 0.26 21.73
N GLY A 248 8.01 0.01 22.09
CA GLY A 248 8.71 0.68 23.19
C GLY A 248 9.14 2.10 22.83
N VAL A 249 8.18 2.96 22.46
CA VAL A 249 8.42 4.40 22.31
C VAL A 249 7.63 5.11 23.40
N ASP A 250 8.35 5.60 24.39
CA ASP A 250 7.83 6.40 25.50
C ASP A 250 7.33 7.74 24.93
N TYR A 251 6.06 7.77 24.53
CA TYR A 251 5.40 8.98 24.05
C TYR A 251 5.05 9.83 25.27
N GLN A 252 5.95 10.74 25.65
CA GLN A 252 5.60 11.83 26.55
C GLN A 252 4.66 12.78 25.81
N ASP A 253 3.46 12.94 26.37
CA ASP A 253 2.39 13.81 25.87
C ASP A 253 2.83 15.28 25.91
N PRO A 254 2.90 16.01 24.77
CA PRO A 254 3.34 17.41 24.76
C PRO A 254 2.32 18.43 25.29
N LEU A 255 1.13 18.00 25.74
CA LEU A 255 0.02 18.91 26.02
C LEU A 255 -0.10 19.41 27.47
N GLU A 256 0.79 19.05 28.40
CA GLU A 256 0.72 19.54 29.80
C GLU A 256 1.50 20.83 30.10
N ARG A 257 1.85 21.66 29.10
CA ARG A 257 2.62 22.90 29.36
C ARG A 257 2.01 24.17 28.78
N ILE A 258 0.73 24.45 29.05
CA ILE A 258 0.18 25.81 28.94
C ILE A 258 -0.92 26.04 29.99
N GLU A 259 -0.59 26.06 31.28
CA GLU A 259 -1.36 26.81 32.28
C GLU A 259 -0.41 27.22 33.41
N GLU A 260 0.04 28.48 33.40
CA GLU A 260 0.40 29.28 34.59
C GLU A 260 1.00 30.61 34.13
N GLY A 261 0.24 31.69 34.30
CA GLY A 261 0.69 33.04 33.96
C GLY A 261 -0.43 34.07 33.84
N ARG A 262 -1.36 34.10 34.79
CA ARG A 262 -2.31 35.21 34.93
C ARG A 262 -2.57 35.50 36.41
N GLU A 263 -1.71 36.33 36.99
CA GLU A 263 -2.00 37.13 38.20
C GLU A 263 -1.63 38.58 37.84
N GLU A 264 -2.63 39.47 37.86
CA GLU A 264 -2.75 40.57 38.83
C GLU A 264 -1.69 41.65 38.58
N GLY A 265 -2.04 42.81 38.02
CA GLY A 265 -2.94 43.79 38.59
C GLY A 265 -2.08 44.98 39.02
N ASP A 266 -2.24 46.15 38.40
CA ASP A 266 -1.88 47.40 39.08
C ASP A 266 -2.71 48.56 38.52
N GLU A 267 -3.44 49.17 39.45
CA GLU A 267 -4.21 50.39 39.31
C GLU A 267 -3.29 51.60 39.51
N GLY A 268 -3.53 52.67 38.77
CA GLY A 268 -2.88 53.97 38.97
C GLY A 268 -2.86 54.70 37.64
N GLY A 269 -3.75 55.62 37.31
CA GLY A 269 -4.20 56.72 38.15
C GLY A 269 -3.16 57.84 38.06
N ASP A 270 -3.32 58.76 37.11
CA ASP A 270 -3.19 60.19 37.42
C ASP A 270 -3.84 61.07 36.34
N GLU A 271 -4.57 62.06 36.82
CA GLU A 271 -5.14 63.18 36.07
C GLU A 271 -4.11 64.33 36.08
N GLY A 272 -3.96 65.05 34.97
CA GLY A 272 -3.13 66.27 34.91
C GLY A 272 -2.85 66.74 33.50
#